data_AF-A8B870-F1
#
_entry.id   AF-A8B870-F1
#
_cell.length_a   1.000
_cell.length_b   1.000
_cell.length_c   1.000
_cell.angle_alpha   90.00
_cell.angle_beta   90.00
_cell.angle_gamma   90.00
#
_symmetry.space_group_name_H-M   'P 1'
#
loop_
_entity.id
_entity.type
_entity.pdbx_description
1 polymer ?
#
loop_
_entity_poly.entity_id
_entity_poly.type
_entity_poly.pdbx_seq_one_letter_code
_entity_poly.pdbx_strand_id
1 'polypeptide(L)'
;MPAEDAKRTTQWCFFDVDGVLVHECGVAYAGYWLQLEALRTGAIPDNYIKFLEIPGDVKRQIDSLRPHVKGLHFRRKIEKIHACLAEAGESVVDPTVLDPVTLIKAVMEAQRAYIQHHFPPENYRVPGSEDLLRDLSKKFFICTLTANDFEQTSWILRYVGLDSYFTELLCYRAEAPGLQTKEDLLKDFQVRHPDVDFTQCIVLGDGVPDVRAGAAMGCFTIGICKDPDDFAKLAEANLLVNVGDYAIIPARLQAHRFIADSSGLTFTPRHCSKPCDPDADCTVEFSCQQKNAPQELSACVIWDIACNETETPLGSVRRSPEAAHTYRVQIPLGGAPRSAVTNVGMVVLRDGAAVVHRQLFRVAYVAESAVALQLL
;
A
#
# COMPACT_ATOMS: atom_id res chain seq x y z
N MET A 1 -5.22 -34.33 19.22
CA MET A 1 -5.11 -33.31 18.16
C MET A 1 -3.68 -33.34 17.66
N PRO A 2 -3.43 -33.60 16.37
CA PRO A 2 -2.07 -33.84 15.89
C PRO A 2 -1.30 -32.52 15.74
N ALA A 3 0.02 -32.63 15.84
CA ALA A 3 1.02 -31.57 15.96
C ALA A 3 1.22 -30.67 14.72
N GLU A 4 0.20 -30.48 13.87
CA GLU A 4 0.27 -29.59 12.69
C GLU A 4 -0.01 -28.11 13.01
N ASP A 5 -0.55 -27.79 14.18
CA ASP A 5 -0.86 -26.40 14.54
C ASP A 5 0.36 -25.57 14.99
N ALA A 6 1.54 -26.18 15.18
CA ALA A 6 2.67 -25.53 15.84
C ALA A 6 3.51 -24.58 14.95
N LYS A 7 3.18 -24.40 13.67
CA LYS A 7 3.92 -23.50 12.76
C LYS A 7 3.05 -22.75 11.75
N ARG A 8 1.78 -22.49 12.06
CA ARG A 8 1.07 -21.45 11.30
C ARG A 8 1.66 -20.11 11.69
N THR A 9 2.59 -19.61 10.88
CA THR A 9 2.95 -18.20 10.92
C THR A 9 1.68 -17.38 10.80
N THR A 10 1.50 -16.44 11.72
CA THR A 10 0.32 -15.58 11.80
C THR A 10 0.28 -14.68 10.57
N GLN A 11 -0.47 -15.07 9.55
CA GLN A 11 -0.59 -14.29 8.32
C GLN A 11 -1.66 -13.22 8.48
N TRP A 12 -1.33 -11.98 8.10
CA TRP A 12 -2.23 -10.84 8.20
C TRP A 12 -2.63 -10.31 6.83
N CYS A 13 -3.85 -9.79 6.75
CA CYS A 13 -4.38 -9.14 5.58
C CYS A 13 -4.91 -7.76 5.99
N PHE A 14 -4.30 -6.71 5.44
CA PHE A 14 -4.60 -5.32 5.73
C PHE A 14 -5.46 -4.72 4.61
N PHE A 15 -6.48 -3.97 4.99
CA PHE A 15 -7.46 -3.39 4.06
C PHE A 15 -7.60 -1.89 4.24
N ASP A 16 -7.49 -1.12 3.16
CA ASP A 16 -8.21 0.15 3.16
C ASP A 16 -9.72 -0.11 3.27
N VAL A 17 -10.44 0.83 3.85
CA VAL A 17 -11.89 0.73 4.05
C VAL A 17 -12.60 1.40 2.89
N ASP A 18 -12.27 2.66 2.63
CA ASP A 18 -12.84 3.42 1.53
C ASP A 18 -12.33 2.91 0.19
N GLY A 19 -13.19 2.88 -0.83
CA GLY A 19 -12.84 2.40 -2.17
C GLY A 19 -12.76 0.88 -2.30
N VAL A 20 -12.37 0.18 -1.22
CA VAL A 20 -12.25 -1.29 -1.15
C VAL A 20 -13.49 -1.93 -0.54
N LEU A 21 -13.81 -1.66 0.72
CA LEU A 21 -14.93 -2.33 1.41
C LEU A 21 -16.24 -1.55 1.26
N VAL A 22 -16.13 -0.22 1.24
CA VAL A 22 -17.25 0.70 1.03
C VAL A 22 -16.94 1.67 -0.10
N HIS A 23 -17.97 2.20 -0.73
CA HIS A 23 -17.79 3.19 -1.78
C HIS A 23 -17.36 4.53 -1.19
N GLU A 24 -16.41 5.24 -1.82
CA GLU A 24 -16.02 6.58 -1.37
C GLU A 24 -17.15 7.61 -1.58
N CYS A 25 -18.10 7.35 -2.50
CA CYS A 25 -19.46 7.90 -2.63
C CYS A 25 -19.69 9.40 -2.35
N GLY A 26 -18.68 10.24 -2.49
CA GLY A 26 -18.80 11.67 -2.15
C GLY A 26 -18.64 11.98 -0.65
N VAL A 27 -18.45 10.98 0.21
CA VAL A 27 -18.34 11.12 1.68
C VAL A 27 -17.21 12.07 2.05
N ALA A 28 -16.06 11.96 1.37
CA ALA A 28 -14.94 12.84 1.58
C ALA A 28 -15.30 14.32 1.36
N TYR A 29 -16.17 14.64 0.40
CA TYR A 29 -16.54 16.02 0.09
C TYR A 29 -17.33 16.68 1.22
N ALA A 30 -18.24 15.97 1.89
CA ALA A 30 -18.95 16.50 3.04
C ALA A 30 -17.97 16.88 4.17
N GLY A 31 -16.99 16.00 4.42
CA GLY A 31 -15.93 16.25 5.40
C GLY A 31 -15.03 17.43 5.04
N TYR A 32 -14.55 17.51 3.80
CA TYR A 32 -13.74 18.65 3.33
C TYR A 32 -14.52 19.96 3.37
N TRP A 33 -15.80 19.96 2.97
CA TRP A 33 -16.59 21.17 3.01
C TRP A 33 -16.76 21.70 4.45
N LEU A 34 -16.98 20.81 5.42
CA LEU A 34 -16.98 21.22 6.83
C LEU A 34 -15.66 21.86 7.25
N GLN A 35 -14.52 21.29 6.85
CA GLN A 35 -13.19 21.86 7.14
C GLN A 35 -13.00 23.24 6.52
N LEU A 36 -13.42 23.42 5.26
CA LEU A 36 -13.37 24.71 4.56
C LEU A 36 -14.21 25.76 5.30
N GLU A 37 -15.43 25.41 5.70
CA GLU A 37 -16.32 26.31 6.44
C GLU A 37 -15.76 26.67 7.82
N ALA A 38 -15.19 25.70 8.54
CA ALA A 38 -14.58 25.93 9.84
C ALA A 38 -13.37 26.88 9.73
N LEU A 39 -12.51 26.69 8.72
CA LEU A 39 -11.36 27.57 8.47
C LEU A 39 -11.76 28.98 8.02
N ARG A 40 -12.85 29.14 7.26
CA ARG A 40 -13.34 30.46 6.83
C ARG A 40 -14.00 31.24 7.95
N THR A 41 -14.75 30.56 8.82
CA THR A 41 -15.57 31.21 9.86
C THR A 41 -14.90 31.26 11.23
N GLY A 42 -13.89 30.42 11.47
CA GLY A 42 -13.31 30.23 12.79
C GLY A 42 -14.21 29.50 13.78
N ALA A 43 -15.31 28.89 13.31
CA ALA A 43 -16.25 28.16 14.14
C ALA A 43 -16.55 26.78 13.53
N ILE A 44 -16.67 25.76 14.38
CA ILE A 44 -17.05 24.42 13.95
C ILE A 44 -18.59 24.39 13.79
N PRO A 45 -19.13 24.13 12.59
CA PRO A 45 -20.57 24.09 12.37
C PRO A 45 -21.24 22.98 13.20
N ASP A 46 -22.36 23.29 13.83
CA ASP A 46 -23.16 22.39 14.67
C ASP A 46 -24.36 21.76 13.90
N ASN A 47 -24.75 22.36 12.77
CA ASN A 47 -25.81 21.85 11.90
C ASN A 47 -25.23 21.26 10.60
N TYR A 48 -25.40 19.95 10.44
CA TYR A 48 -24.86 19.22 9.29
C TYR A 48 -25.76 19.16 8.06
N ILE A 49 -27.00 19.67 8.13
CA ILE A 49 -27.96 19.62 7.02
C ILE A 49 -27.38 20.26 5.75
N LYS A 50 -26.63 21.37 5.90
CA LYS A 50 -26.02 22.04 4.75
C LYS A 50 -25.06 21.14 3.99
N PHE A 51 -24.34 20.23 4.66
CA PHE A 51 -23.33 19.36 4.05
C PHE A 51 -23.91 18.15 3.31
N LEU A 52 -25.23 17.93 3.38
CA LEU A 52 -25.90 16.85 2.66
C LEU A 52 -25.95 17.12 1.15
N GLU A 53 -25.97 18.39 0.74
CA GLU A 53 -26.06 18.79 -0.67
C GLU A 53 -24.87 19.68 -1.04
N ILE A 54 -23.80 19.07 -1.56
CA ILE A 54 -22.53 19.75 -1.80
C ILE A 54 -22.59 20.59 -3.09
N PRO A 55 -22.43 21.94 -3.02
CA PRO A 55 -22.44 22.82 -4.17
C PRO A 55 -21.34 22.49 -5.20
N GLY A 56 -21.62 22.74 -6.48
CA GLY A 56 -20.69 22.39 -7.57
C GLY A 56 -19.39 23.18 -7.59
N ASP A 57 -19.39 24.42 -7.10
CA ASP A 57 -18.19 25.23 -6.86
C ASP A 57 -17.34 24.66 -5.71
N VAL A 58 -17.98 24.26 -4.61
CA VAL A 58 -17.31 23.58 -3.50
C VAL A 58 -16.69 22.26 -3.94
N LYS A 59 -17.40 21.45 -4.75
CA LYS A 59 -16.84 20.20 -5.32
C LYS A 59 -15.56 20.45 -6.09
N ARG A 60 -15.56 21.44 -7.01
CA ARG A 60 -14.37 21.80 -7.81
C ARG A 60 -13.19 22.24 -6.94
N GLN A 61 -13.46 22.99 -5.86
CA GLN A 61 -12.42 23.36 -4.91
C GLN A 61 -11.86 22.15 -4.16
N ILE A 62 -12.72 21.22 -3.73
CA ILE A 62 -12.27 20.00 -3.06
C ILE A 62 -11.46 19.12 -4.03
N ASP A 63 -11.86 19.03 -5.30
CA ASP A 63 -11.14 18.27 -6.32
C ASP A 63 -9.71 18.80 -6.54
N SER A 64 -9.51 20.12 -6.48
CA SER A 64 -8.17 20.70 -6.58
C SER A 64 -7.33 20.48 -5.32
N LEU A 65 -7.95 20.45 -4.14
CA LEU A 65 -7.25 20.23 -2.87
C LEU A 65 -6.87 18.77 -2.64
N ARG A 66 -7.75 17.83 -2.99
CA ARG A 66 -7.68 16.40 -2.61
C ARG A 66 -6.34 15.73 -2.97
N PRO A 67 -5.73 15.95 -4.17
CA PRO A 67 -4.42 15.38 -4.50
C PRO A 67 -3.30 15.75 -3.53
N HIS A 68 -3.40 16.90 -2.86
CA HIS A 68 -2.37 17.41 -1.95
C HIS A 68 -2.55 16.93 -0.50
N VAL A 69 -3.73 16.40 -0.16
CA VAL A 69 -4.11 16.11 1.23
C VAL A 69 -4.65 14.70 1.48
N LYS A 70 -4.94 13.93 0.43
CA LYS A 70 -5.38 12.52 0.54
C LYS A 70 -4.32 11.69 1.27
N GLY A 71 -4.76 10.83 2.19
CA GLY A 71 -3.89 9.94 2.98
C GLY A 71 -3.14 10.59 4.15
N LEU A 72 -3.13 11.92 4.26
CA LEU A 72 -2.47 12.62 5.37
C LEU A 72 -3.27 12.50 6.67
N HIS A 73 -2.54 12.43 7.79
CA HIS A 73 -3.09 12.61 9.13
C HIS A 73 -3.84 13.95 9.26
N PHE A 74 -4.91 13.97 10.06
CA PHE A 74 -5.85 15.09 10.17
C PHE A 74 -5.20 16.45 10.42
N ARG A 75 -4.24 16.53 11.34
CA ARG A 75 -3.52 17.77 11.63
C ARG A 75 -2.81 18.33 10.39
N ARG A 76 -2.00 17.50 9.71
CA ARG A 76 -1.30 17.88 8.48
C ARG A 76 -2.26 18.22 7.35
N LYS A 77 -3.38 17.51 7.27
CA LYS A 77 -4.45 17.79 6.31
C LYS A 77 -5.01 19.19 6.51
N ILE A 78 -5.35 19.58 7.74
CA ILE A 78 -5.84 20.94 8.05
C ILE A 78 -4.78 22.00 7.76
N GLU A 79 -3.53 21.78 8.20
CA GLU A 79 -2.41 22.70 7.93
C GLU A 79 -2.23 22.93 6.42
N LYS A 80 -2.31 21.86 5.61
CA LYS A 80 -2.17 21.93 4.16
C LYS A 80 -3.37 22.58 3.48
N ILE A 81 -4.60 22.31 3.92
CA ILE A 81 -5.81 22.99 3.43
C ILE A 81 -5.70 24.50 3.70
N HIS A 82 -5.36 24.88 4.93
CA HIS A 82 -5.17 26.29 5.30
C HIS A 82 -4.12 26.97 4.41
N ALA A 83 -2.96 26.34 4.19
CA ALA A 83 -1.92 26.89 3.31
C ALA A 83 -2.44 27.10 1.88
N CYS A 84 -3.15 26.12 1.30
CA CYS A 84 -3.73 26.25 -0.04
C CYS A 84 -4.78 27.38 -0.14
N LEU A 85 -5.61 27.57 0.89
CA LEU A 85 -6.59 28.65 0.91
C LEU A 85 -5.91 30.03 1.04
N ALA A 86 -4.90 30.14 1.89
CA ALA A 86 -4.13 31.37 2.05
C ALA A 86 -3.37 31.75 0.77
N GLU A 87 -2.77 30.76 0.08
CA GLU A 87 -2.11 30.95 -1.22
C GLU A 87 -3.09 31.40 -2.32
N ALA A 88 -4.35 30.95 -2.25
CA ALA A 88 -5.43 31.40 -3.11
C ALA A 88 -5.97 32.81 -2.76
N GLY A 89 -5.45 33.45 -1.70
CA GLY A 89 -5.89 34.77 -1.24
C GLY A 89 -7.22 34.75 -0.48
N GLU A 90 -7.67 33.58 -0.02
CA GLU A 90 -8.87 33.49 0.81
C GLU A 90 -8.60 33.97 2.24
N SER A 91 -9.60 34.62 2.84
CA SER A 91 -9.58 34.95 4.27
C SER A 91 -9.91 33.70 5.08
N VAL A 92 -8.91 33.20 5.81
CA VAL A 92 -9.01 32.02 6.67
C VAL A 92 -8.42 32.32 8.04
N VAL A 93 -8.94 31.67 9.07
CA VAL A 93 -8.40 31.76 10.44
C VAL A 93 -7.18 30.87 10.61
N ASP A 94 -6.32 31.22 11.56
CA ASP A 94 -5.24 30.34 11.98
C ASP A 94 -5.81 29.00 12.48
N PRO A 95 -5.34 27.85 11.97
CA PRO A 95 -5.83 26.53 12.38
C PRO A 95 -5.74 26.28 13.88
N THR A 96 -4.84 26.95 14.59
CA THR A 96 -4.69 26.84 16.05
C THR A 96 -5.87 27.39 16.84
N VAL A 97 -6.74 28.19 16.21
CA VAL A 97 -7.98 28.69 16.83
C VAL A 97 -9.05 27.59 16.89
N LEU A 98 -8.97 26.60 16.01
CA LEU A 98 -9.87 25.46 15.97
C LEU A 98 -9.25 24.32 16.78
N ASP A 99 -9.95 23.81 17.79
CA ASP A 99 -9.50 22.59 18.47
C ASP A 99 -9.48 21.42 17.47
N PRO A 100 -8.30 20.84 17.15
CA PRO A 100 -8.21 19.85 16.08
C PRO A 100 -9.01 18.59 16.37
N VAL A 101 -9.09 18.17 17.64
CA VAL A 101 -9.83 16.97 18.04
C VAL A 101 -11.34 17.17 17.84
N THR A 102 -11.87 18.32 18.28
CA THR A 102 -13.28 18.68 18.09
C THR A 102 -13.61 18.83 16.60
N LEU A 103 -12.73 19.46 15.81
CA LEU A 103 -12.94 19.59 14.37
C LEU A 103 -12.98 18.21 13.68
N ILE A 104 -12.09 17.29 14.04
CA ILE A 104 -12.08 15.93 13.48
C ILE A 104 -13.39 15.21 13.80
N LYS A 105 -13.87 15.28 15.04
CA LYS A 105 -15.16 14.70 15.43
C LYS A 105 -16.32 15.26 14.60
N ALA A 106 -16.38 16.58 14.44
CA ALA A 106 -17.41 17.22 13.63
C ALA A 106 -17.33 16.82 12.14
N VAL A 107 -16.12 16.68 11.58
CA VAL A 107 -15.92 16.15 10.22
C VAL A 107 -16.51 14.74 10.10
N MET A 108 -16.24 13.86 11.07
CA MET A 108 -16.77 12.50 11.06
C MET A 108 -18.29 12.49 11.18
N GLU A 109 -18.87 13.33 12.05
CA GLU A 109 -20.33 13.45 12.18
C GLU A 109 -21.00 13.94 10.90
N ALA A 110 -20.42 14.92 10.20
CA ALA A 110 -20.92 15.37 8.90
C ALA A 110 -20.84 14.26 7.85
N GLN A 111 -19.75 13.48 7.83
CA GLN A 111 -19.61 12.33 6.94
C GLN A 111 -20.63 11.23 7.24
N ARG A 112 -20.88 10.92 8.52
CA ARG A 112 -21.92 9.95 8.93
C ARG A 112 -23.30 10.41 8.50
N ALA A 113 -23.64 11.68 8.77
CA ALA A 113 -24.91 12.26 8.35
C ALA A 113 -25.10 12.18 6.83
N TYR A 114 -24.05 12.48 6.07
CA TYR A 114 -24.04 12.33 4.61
C TYR A 114 -24.28 10.88 4.18
N ILE A 115 -23.56 9.92 4.77
CA ILE A 115 -23.72 8.49 4.46
C ILE A 115 -25.14 8.02 4.75
N GLN A 116 -25.65 8.30 5.94
CA GLN A 116 -26.98 7.85 6.37
C GLN A 116 -28.10 8.46 5.53
N HIS A 117 -27.91 9.68 5.04
CA HIS A 117 -28.90 10.35 4.20
C HIS A 117 -28.96 9.77 2.78
N HIS A 118 -27.81 9.47 2.19
CA HIS A 118 -27.72 9.13 0.76
C HIS A 118 -27.56 7.63 0.47
N PHE A 119 -27.03 6.86 1.42
CA PHE A 119 -26.60 5.48 1.17
C PHE A 119 -27.12 4.52 2.25
N PRO A 120 -28.16 3.73 1.93
CA PRO A 120 -28.46 2.51 2.68
C PRO A 120 -27.21 1.63 2.81
N PRO A 121 -27.02 0.90 3.92
CA PRO A 121 -25.83 0.09 4.16
C PRO A 121 -25.43 -0.82 3.00
N GLU A 122 -26.40 -1.50 2.39
CA GLU A 122 -26.22 -2.43 1.28
C GLU A 122 -25.74 -1.73 0.00
N ASN A 123 -26.11 -0.47 -0.20
CA ASN A 123 -25.68 0.33 -1.35
C ASN A 123 -24.35 1.05 -1.08
N TYR A 124 -23.99 1.23 0.19
CA TYR A 124 -22.72 1.82 0.58
C TYR A 124 -21.57 0.80 0.53
N ARG A 125 -21.87 -0.48 0.78
CA ARG A 125 -20.92 -1.58 0.72
C ARG A 125 -20.56 -1.95 -0.72
N VAL A 126 -19.27 -2.17 -0.98
CA VAL A 126 -18.80 -2.62 -2.30
C VAL A 126 -19.28 -4.06 -2.55
N PRO A 127 -19.92 -4.36 -3.69
CA PRO A 127 -20.33 -5.72 -4.02
C PRO A 127 -19.17 -6.72 -3.98
N GLY A 128 -19.37 -7.87 -3.33
CA GLY A 128 -18.35 -8.93 -3.18
C GLY A 128 -17.33 -8.72 -2.07
N SER A 129 -17.32 -7.56 -1.39
CA SER A 129 -16.40 -7.29 -0.27
C SER A 129 -16.59 -8.25 0.91
N GLU A 130 -17.84 -8.56 1.27
CA GLU A 130 -18.15 -9.51 2.35
C GLU A 130 -17.66 -10.92 2.02
N ASP A 131 -17.89 -11.38 0.79
CA ASP A 131 -17.46 -12.70 0.34
C ASP A 131 -15.93 -12.81 0.36
N LEU A 132 -15.24 -11.76 -0.10
CA LEU A 132 -13.79 -11.67 -0.02
C LEU A 132 -13.29 -11.75 1.43
N LEU A 133 -13.87 -10.95 2.33
CA LEU A 133 -13.49 -10.96 3.75
C LEU A 133 -13.72 -12.32 4.39
N ARG A 134 -14.84 -12.97 4.10
CA ARG A 134 -15.17 -14.31 4.58
C ARG A 134 -14.21 -15.38 4.06
N ASP A 135 -13.72 -15.25 2.84
CA ASP A 135 -12.75 -16.19 2.29
C ASP A 135 -11.34 -15.98 2.82
N LEU A 136 -10.95 -14.73 3.03
CA LEU A 136 -9.64 -14.39 3.59
C LEU A 136 -9.57 -14.68 5.09
N SER A 137 -10.63 -14.45 5.86
CA SER A 137 -10.64 -14.70 7.31
C SER A 137 -10.43 -16.16 7.69
N LYS A 138 -10.66 -17.11 6.76
CA LYS A 138 -10.33 -18.53 6.93
C LYS A 138 -8.83 -18.80 7.02
N LYS A 139 -7.99 -17.87 6.55
CA LYS A 139 -6.53 -18.04 6.40
C LYS A 139 -5.71 -16.91 7.01
N PHE A 140 -6.29 -15.73 7.16
CA PHE A 140 -5.61 -14.53 7.63
C PHE A 140 -6.34 -13.92 8.80
N PHE A 141 -5.60 -13.31 9.71
CA PHE A 141 -6.17 -12.28 10.57
C PHE A 141 -6.40 -11.02 9.73
N ILE A 142 -7.58 -10.44 9.85
CA ILE A 142 -7.97 -9.30 9.04
C ILE A 142 -7.79 -8.03 9.87
N CYS A 143 -7.17 -7.02 9.26
CA CYS A 143 -6.92 -5.74 9.89
C CYS A 143 -7.29 -4.60 8.91
N THR A 144 -7.76 -3.46 9.42
CA THR A 144 -7.85 -2.26 8.57
C THR A 144 -6.47 -1.64 8.39
N LEU A 145 -6.32 -0.78 7.39
CA LEU A 145 -5.23 0.13 7.15
C LEU A 145 -5.80 1.37 6.47
N THR A 146 -6.39 2.26 7.27
CA THR A 146 -7.17 3.39 6.76
C THR A 146 -6.71 4.73 7.32
N ALA A 147 -6.90 5.79 6.52
CA ALA A 147 -6.68 7.17 6.93
C ALA A 147 -7.88 7.76 7.71
N ASN A 148 -8.95 7.00 7.88
CA ASN A 148 -10.05 7.37 8.77
C ASN A 148 -9.60 7.29 10.23
N ASP A 149 -10.35 7.97 11.10
CA ASP A 149 -10.14 7.82 12.53
C ASP A 149 -10.73 6.49 13.01
N PHE A 150 -10.34 6.06 14.21
CA PHE A 150 -10.83 4.82 14.79
C PHE A 150 -12.36 4.81 14.96
N GLU A 151 -12.97 5.89 15.43
CA GLU A 151 -14.41 5.92 15.69
C GLU A 151 -15.21 5.86 14.40
N GLN A 152 -14.82 6.61 13.36
CA GLN A 152 -15.43 6.53 12.03
C GLN A 152 -15.26 5.15 11.42
N THR A 153 -14.06 4.58 11.49
CA THR A 153 -13.81 3.24 10.94
C THR A 153 -14.69 2.19 11.63
N SER A 154 -14.73 2.20 12.96
CA SER A 154 -15.58 1.29 13.73
C SER A 154 -17.06 1.49 13.41
N TRP A 155 -17.51 2.73 13.26
CA TRP A 155 -18.89 3.04 12.88
C TRP A 155 -19.22 2.55 11.47
N ILE A 156 -18.37 2.82 10.46
CA ILE A 156 -18.58 2.40 9.07
C ILE A 156 -18.73 0.87 9.02
N LEU A 157 -17.80 0.13 9.63
CA LEU A 157 -17.80 -1.33 9.58
C LEU A 157 -19.04 -1.93 10.22
N ARG A 158 -19.52 -1.37 11.35
CA ARG A 158 -20.79 -1.78 11.97
C ARG A 158 -21.99 -1.42 11.10
N TYR A 159 -21.98 -0.23 10.52
CA TYR A 159 -23.05 0.26 9.66
C TYR A 159 -23.29 -0.67 8.47
N VAL A 160 -22.21 -1.18 7.86
CA VAL A 160 -22.29 -2.13 6.73
C VAL A 160 -22.22 -3.62 7.11
N GLY A 161 -22.20 -3.93 8.41
CA GLY A 161 -22.21 -5.31 8.93
C GLY A 161 -20.94 -6.12 8.64
N LEU A 162 -19.77 -5.48 8.63
CA LEU A 162 -18.47 -6.11 8.35
C LEU A 162 -17.52 -6.15 9.56
N ASP A 163 -17.90 -5.56 10.70
CA ASP A 163 -17.02 -5.40 11.86
C ASP A 163 -16.54 -6.74 12.46
N SER A 164 -17.37 -7.78 12.41
CA SER A 164 -17.04 -9.11 12.94
C SER A 164 -15.88 -9.81 12.24
N TYR A 165 -15.47 -9.34 11.06
CA TYR A 165 -14.33 -9.92 10.33
C TYR A 165 -12.97 -9.41 10.84
N PHE A 166 -12.93 -8.26 11.52
CA PHE A 166 -11.68 -7.57 11.85
C PHE A 166 -11.15 -7.94 13.23
N THR A 167 -9.90 -8.37 13.27
CA THR A 167 -9.16 -8.64 14.51
C THR A 167 -8.66 -7.34 15.15
N GLU A 168 -8.21 -6.39 14.33
CA GLU A 168 -7.65 -5.12 14.78
C GLU A 168 -7.98 -4.02 13.77
N LEU A 169 -8.10 -2.77 14.24
CA LEU A 169 -8.31 -1.61 13.39
C LEU A 169 -7.05 -0.70 13.42
N LEU A 170 -6.26 -0.70 12.34
CA LEU A 170 -5.24 0.33 12.13
C LEU A 170 -5.87 1.54 11.45
N CYS A 171 -5.96 2.60 12.23
CA CYS A 171 -6.58 3.87 11.88
C CYS A 171 -5.73 5.01 12.43
N TYR A 172 -5.90 6.21 11.91
CA TYR A 172 -5.35 7.38 12.60
C TYR A 172 -6.11 7.67 13.90
N ARG A 173 -5.43 8.38 14.81
CA ARG A 173 -6.04 8.91 16.01
C ARG A 173 -5.71 10.38 16.10
N ALA A 174 -6.73 11.23 16.26
CA ALA A 174 -6.57 12.68 16.37
C ALA A 174 -5.48 13.09 17.38
N GLU A 175 -5.40 12.35 18.50
CA GLU A 175 -4.46 12.61 19.59
C GLU A 175 -3.07 11.96 19.43
N ALA A 176 -2.83 11.21 18.35
CA ALA A 176 -1.55 10.57 18.07
C ALA A 176 -0.87 11.16 16.82
N PRO A 177 -0.38 12.42 16.87
CA PRO A 177 0.14 13.13 15.70
C PRO A 177 1.47 12.58 15.15
N GLY A 178 2.08 11.61 15.83
CA GLY A 178 3.32 10.94 15.40
C GLY A 178 3.11 9.95 14.25
N LEU A 179 1.88 9.45 14.04
CA LEU A 179 1.55 8.52 12.96
C LEU A 179 0.95 9.30 11.80
N GLN A 180 1.78 9.62 10.81
CA GLN A 180 1.43 10.62 9.78
C GLN A 180 1.09 9.99 8.43
N THR A 181 1.50 8.75 8.23
CA THR A 181 1.32 7.96 7.01
C THR A 181 0.79 6.57 7.35
N LYS A 182 0.22 5.87 6.35
CA LYS A 182 -0.16 4.45 6.48
C LYS A 182 1.05 3.54 6.75
N GLU A 183 2.24 3.93 6.27
CA GLU A 183 3.49 3.23 6.61
C GLU A 183 3.80 3.33 8.11
N ASP A 184 3.57 4.50 8.72
CA ASP A 184 3.76 4.65 10.18
C ASP A 184 2.80 3.75 10.97
N LEU A 185 1.56 3.56 10.49
CA LEU A 185 0.61 2.62 11.11
C LEU A 185 1.12 1.18 11.07
N LEU A 186 1.70 0.73 9.96
CA LEU A 186 2.27 -0.61 9.84
C LEU A 186 3.55 -0.78 10.67
N LYS A 187 4.38 0.27 10.79
CA LYS A 187 5.55 0.26 11.68
C LYS A 187 5.14 0.15 13.14
N ASP A 188 4.14 0.92 13.58
CA ASP A 188 3.58 0.81 14.92
C ASP A 188 3.01 -0.61 15.17
N PHE A 189 2.30 -1.16 14.19
CA PHE A 189 1.82 -2.55 14.26
C PHE A 189 2.97 -3.54 14.42
N GLN A 190 4.06 -3.40 13.67
CA GLN A 190 5.25 -4.26 13.79
C GLN A 190 5.87 -4.22 15.20
N VAL A 191 5.91 -3.04 15.84
CA VAL A 191 6.41 -2.90 17.21
C VAL A 191 5.54 -3.68 18.20
N ARG A 192 4.22 -3.68 18.01
CA ARG A 192 3.26 -4.40 18.87
C ARG A 192 3.19 -5.89 18.56
N HIS A 193 3.53 -6.28 17.34
CA HIS A 193 3.49 -7.65 16.85
C HIS A 193 4.84 -8.05 16.21
N PRO A 194 5.93 -8.14 17.00
CA PRO A 194 7.29 -8.34 16.49
C PRO A 194 7.50 -9.68 15.79
N ASP A 195 6.63 -10.66 16.03
CA ASP A 195 6.68 -11.99 15.41
C ASP A 195 6.01 -12.04 14.03
N VAL A 196 5.40 -10.94 13.57
CA VAL A 196 4.74 -10.88 12.26
C VAL A 196 5.77 -10.66 11.16
N ASP A 197 5.86 -11.65 10.26
CA ASP A 197 6.60 -11.56 9.01
C ASP A 197 5.75 -10.87 7.93
N PHE A 198 6.05 -9.60 7.66
CA PHE A 198 5.34 -8.80 6.67
C PHE A 198 5.49 -9.34 5.24
N THR A 199 6.54 -10.13 4.93
CA THR A 199 6.69 -10.78 3.62
C THR A 199 5.61 -11.83 3.35
N GLN A 200 4.94 -12.30 4.41
CA GLN A 200 3.83 -13.23 4.36
C GLN A 200 2.45 -12.54 4.49
N CYS A 201 2.44 -11.21 4.58
CA CYS A 201 1.23 -10.41 4.74
C CYS A 201 0.77 -9.82 3.41
N ILE A 202 -0.50 -9.42 3.39
CA ILE A 202 -1.12 -8.80 2.21
C ILE A 202 -1.65 -7.41 2.58
N VAL A 203 -1.49 -6.44 1.69
CA VAL A 203 -2.19 -5.14 1.76
C VAL A 203 -3.08 -4.99 0.53
N LEU A 204 -4.36 -4.68 0.74
CA LEU A 204 -5.32 -4.34 -0.29
C LEU A 204 -5.74 -2.88 -0.12
N GLY A 205 -5.63 -2.09 -1.17
CA GLY A 205 -6.00 -0.67 -1.15
C GLY A 205 -6.40 -0.17 -2.52
N ASP A 206 -7.20 0.89 -2.54
CA ASP A 206 -7.59 1.60 -3.76
C ASP A 206 -6.64 2.77 -4.08
N GLY A 207 -5.80 3.17 -3.13
CA GLY A 207 -4.88 4.29 -3.26
C GLY A 207 -3.40 3.90 -3.36
N VAL A 208 -2.64 4.78 -4.01
CA VAL A 208 -1.16 4.75 -3.99
C VAL A 208 -0.59 4.71 -2.56
N PRO A 209 -1.13 5.44 -1.56
CA PRO A 209 -0.61 5.38 -0.19
C PRO A 209 -0.67 3.98 0.43
N ASP A 210 -1.69 3.18 0.12
CA ASP A 210 -1.86 1.82 0.64
C ASP A 210 -0.78 0.88 0.13
N VAL A 211 -0.65 0.88 -1.19
CA VAL A 211 0.32 0.05 -1.89
C VAL A 211 1.73 0.42 -1.44
N ARG A 212 2.05 1.72 -1.41
CA ARG A 212 3.38 2.17 -0.98
C ARG A 212 3.68 1.77 0.46
N ALA A 213 2.70 1.90 1.37
CA ALA A 213 2.88 1.48 2.76
C ALA A 213 3.14 -0.02 2.86
N GLY A 214 2.36 -0.86 2.18
CA GLY A 214 2.58 -2.31 2.16
C GLY A 214 3.91 -2.70 1.55
N ALA A 215 4.27 -2.13 0.39
CA ALA A 215 5.52 -2.40 -0.29
C ALA A 215 6.74 -1.98 0.55
N ALA A 216 6.67 -0.85 1.25
CA ALA A 216 7.72 -0.41 2.16
C ALA A 216 8.00 -1.41 3.31
N MET A 217 6.97 -2.16 3.72
CA MET A 217 7.06 -3.21 4.73
C MET A 217 7.36 -4.60 4.14
N GLY A 218 7.47 -4.74 2.82
CA GLY A 218 7.69 -6.02 2.14
C GLY A 218 6.43 -6.87 1.94
N CYS A 219 5.23 -6.32 2.16
CA CYS A 219 3.97 -7.03 1.93
C CYS A 219 3.73 -7.36 0.47
N PHE A 220 2.93 -8.40 0.24
CA PHE A 220 2.26 -8.55 -1.05
C PHE A 220 1.12 -7.54 -1.19
N THR A 221 1.21 -6.64 -2.15
CA THR A 221 0.26 -5.54 -2.30
C THR A 221 -0.67 -5.74 -3.49
N ILE A 222 -1.96 -5.48 -3.30
CA ILE A 222 -2.99 -5.51 -4.36
C ILE A 222 -3.65 -4.14 -4.45
N GLY A 223 -3.52 -3.50 -5.62
CA GLY A 223 -4.28 -2.30 -5.94
C GLY A 223 -5.67 -2.68 -6.46
N ILE A 224 -6.71 -2.06 -5.92
CA ILE A 224 -8.10 -2.24 -6.38
C ILE A 224 -8.59 -0.92 -6.97
N CYS A 225 -8.77 -0.87 -8.29
CA CYS A 225 -9.31 0.32 -8.95
C CYS A 225 -10.66 0.06 -9.61
N LYS A 226 -11.45 1.13 -9.70
CA LYS A 226 -12.73 1.17 -10.42
C LYS A 226 -12.56 1.71 -11.84
N ASP A 227 -11.67 2.70 -11.99
CA ASP A 227 -11.50 3.44 -13.24
C ASP A 227 -10.09 3.26 -13.84
N PRO A 228 -9.92 3.39 -15.16
CA PRO A 228 -8.63 3.21 -15.84
C PRO A 228 -7.52 4.18 -15.40
N ASP A 229 -7.88 5.41 -15.00
CA ASP A 229 -6.89 6.40 -14.56
C ASP A 229 -6.24 6.02 -13.22
N ASP A 230 -7.02 5.40 -12.33
CA ASP A 230 -6.50 4.88 -11.06
C ASP A 230 -5.66 3.63 -11.28
N PHE A 231 -5.96 2.84 -12.32
CA PHE A 231 -5.13 1.70 -12.70
C PHE A 231 -3.70 2.14 -13.03
N ALA A 232 -3.51 3.18 -13.84
CA ALA A 232 -2.19 3.69 -14.20
C ALA A 232 -1.40 4.13 -12.96
N LYS A 233 -2.03 4.90 -12.06
CA LYS A 233 -1.41 5.36 -10.81
C LYS A 233 -1.07 4.22 -9.85
N LEU A 234 -1.93 3.21 -9.76
CA LEU A 234 -1.68 2.04 -8.91
C LEU A 234 -0.63 1.11 -9.52
N ALA A 235 -0.58 0.99 -10.85
CA ALA A 235 0.47 0.25 -11.55
C ALA A 235 1.83 0.92 -11.33
N GLU A 236 1.87 2.25 -11.37
CA GLU A 236 3.04 3.05 -10.97
C GLU A 236 3.50 2.77 -9.53
N ALA A 237 2.62 2.28 -8.66
CA ALA A 237 2.93 2.00 -7.27
C ALA A 237 3.16 0.51 -6.97
N ASN A 238 2.82 -0.45 -7.86
CA ASN A 238 2.60 -1.86 -7.49
C ASN A 238 2.96 -2.96 -8.51
N LEU A 239 3.11 -4.20 -8.01
CA LEU A 239 3.30 -5.49 -8.68
C LEU A 239 2.02 -6.20 -9.17
N LEU A 240 0.84 -5.88 -8.62
CA LEU A 240 -0.44 -6.49 -9.03
C LEU A 240 -1.61 -5.53 -8.86
N VAL A 241 -2.14 -5.04 -9.97
CA VAL A 241 -3.37 -4.22 -10.00
C VAL A 241 -4.54 -5.08 -10.46
N ASN A 242 -5.66 -4.98 -9.76
CA ASN A 242 -6.92 -5.62 -10.13
C ASN A 242 -7.98 -4.55 -10.43
N VAL A 243 -8.76 -4.79 -11.48
CA VAL A 243 -9.89 -3.96 -11.88
C VAL A 243 -11.18 -4.74 -11.66
N GLY A 244 -12.10 -4.17 -10.89
CA GLY A 244 -13.53 -4.45 -10.98
C GLY A 244 -14.10 -5.78 -10.44
N ASP A 245 -13.34 -6.87 -10.33
CA ASP A 245 -13.89 -8.15 -9.84
C ASP A 245 -13.16 -8.69 -8.60
N TYR A 246 -13.87 -8.75 -7.47
CA TYR A 246 -13.38 -9.30 -6.21
C TYR A 246 -13.19 -10.82 -6.27
N ALA A 247 -13.95 -11.52 -7.12
CA ALA A 247 -13.94 -12.97 -7.19
C ALA A 247 -12.60 -13.55 -7.67
N ILE A 248 -11.81 -12.76 -8.41
CA ILE A 248 -10.51 -13.23 -8.91
C ILE A 248 -9.38 -13.05 -7.90
N ILE A 249 -9.57 -12.25 -6.84
CA ILE A 249 -8.53 -11.96 -5.84
C ILE A 249 -8.08 -13.25 -5.13
N PRO A 250 -8.97 -14.11 -4.60
CA PRO A 250 -8.54 -15.36 -3.98
C PRO A 250 -7.74 -16.27 -4.91
N ALA A 251 -8.10 -16.35 -6.19
CA ALA A 251 -7.38 -17.17 -7.18
C ALA A 251 -5.97 -16.61 -7.45
N ARG A 252 -5.84 -15.28 -7.60
CA ARG A 252 -4.53 -14.62 -7.78
C ARG A 252 -3.64 -14.79 -6.54
N LEU A 253 -4.22 -14.73 -5.33
CA LEU A 253 -3.51 -14.98 -4.07
C LEU A 253 -3.02 -16.43 -3.95
N GLN A 254 -3.84 -17.40 -4.37
CA GLN A 254 -3.41 -18.80 -4.39
C GLN A 254 -2.25 -19.00 -5.36
N ALA A 255 -2.33 -18.45 -6.57
CA ALA A 255 -1.25 -18.53 -7.55
C ALA A 255 0.07 -17.92 -7.01
N HIS A 256 0.00 -16.83 -6.25
CA HIS A 256 1.18 -16.23 -5.62
C HIS A 256 1.79 -17.13 -4.53
N ARG A 257 0.97 -17.75 -3.68
CA ARG A 257 1.44 -18.62 -2.59
C ARG A 257 2.18 -19.87 -3.10
N PHE A 258 1.74 -20.46 -4.20
CA PHE A 258 2.42 -21.63 -4.79
C PHE A 258 3.84 -21.33 -5.27
N ILE A 259 4.19 -20.05 -5.49
CA ILE A 259 5.52 -19.62 -5.94
C ILE A 259 6.46 -19.36 -4.74
N ALA A 260 5.89 -18.99 -3.57
CA ALA A 260 6.64 -18.72 -2.35
C ALA A 260 7.06 -19.98 -1.58
N ASP A 261 6.51 -21.16 -1.90
CA ASP A 261 6.90 -22.45 -1.31
C ASP A 261 8.25 -22.96 -1.85
N SER A 262 9.14 -22.05 -2.25
CA SER A 262 10.51 -22.31 -2.68
C SER A 262 11.44 -22.52 -1.49
N SER A 263 11.06 -23.40 -0.57
CA SER A 263 11.84 -23.82 0.61
C SER A 263 13.23 -24.43 0.30
N GLY A 264 13.66 -24.40 -0.97
CA GLY A 264 15.01 -24.72 -1.42
C GLY A 264 15.77 -23.59 -2.12
N LEU A 265 15.20 -22.40 -2.31
CA LEU A 265 15.87 -21.29 -3.01
C LEU A 265 16.50 -20.32 -2.01
N THR A 266 17.73 -20.62 -1.58
CA THR A 266 18.53 -19.70 -0.76
C THR A 266 19.29 -18.74 -1.64
N PHE A 267 18.89 -17.47 -1.67
CA PHE A 267 19.63 -16.40 -2.35
C PHE A 267 20.73 -15.89 -1.45
N THR A 268 21.98 -16.18 -1.81
CA THR A 268 23.14 -15.62 -1.12
C THR A 268 23.77 -14.57 -2.04
N PRO A 269 23.63 -13.27 -1.76
CA PRO A 269 24.31 -12.25 -2.53
C PRO A 269 25.82 -12.41 -2.29
N ARG A 270 26.60 -12.64 -3.35
CA ARG A 270 28.06 -12.50 -3.23
C ARG A 270 28.41 -11.03 -3.36
N HIS A 271 28.87 -10.43 -2.26
CA HIS A 271 29.40 -9.08 -2.29
C HIS A 271 30.58 -9.00 -3.27
N CYS A 272 30.49 -8.10 -4.24
CA CYS A 272 31.66 -7.71 -5.01
C CYS A 272 32.61 -6.98 -4.05
N SER A 273 33.69 -7.63 -3.63
CA SER A 273 34.66 -7.09 -2.68
C SER A 273 35.58 -6.01 -3.29
N LYS A 274 35.22 -5.46 -4.44
CA LYS A 274 35.94 -4.36 -5.10
C LYS A 274 34.99 -3.17 -5.22
N PRO A 275 35.42 -1.95 -4.83
CA PRO A 275 34.66 -0.74 -5.12
C PRO A 275 34.38 -0.72 -6.63
N CYS A 276 33.09 -0.78 -6.97
CA CYS A 276 32.66 -0.77 -8.36
C CYS A 276 32.76 0.67 -8.84
N ASP A 277 33.20 0.86 -10.09
CA ASP A 277 33.00 2.13 -10.77
C ASP A 277 31.49 2.47 -10.71
N PRO A 278 31.09 3.65 -10.21
CA PRO A 278 29.68 4.03 -10.08
C PRO A 278 28.97 4.19 -11.43
N ASP A 279 29.71 4.24 -12.54
CA ASP A 279 29.18 4.22 -13.92
C ASP A 279 29.19 2.80 -14.53
N ALA A 280 29.75 1.80 -13.84
CA ALA A 280 29.74 0.41 -14.30
C ALA A 280 28.50 -0.35 -13.83
N ASP A 281 28.04 -1.27 -14.67
CA ASP A 281 27.01 -2.23 -14.29
C ASP A 281 27.45 -3.03 -13.06
N CYS A 282 26.57 -3.15 -12.06
CA CYS A 282 26.84 -3.99 -10.92
C CYS A 282 26.57 -5.44 -11.31
N THR A 283 27.56 -6.32 -11.13
CA THR A 283 27.31 -7.75 -11.27
C THR A 283 26.93 -8.33 -9.92
N VAL A 284 25.73 -8.87 -9.84
CA VAL A 284 25.20 -9.54 -8.65
C VAL A 284 25.24 -11.02 -8.91
N GLU A 285 25.98 -11.76 -8.09
CA GLU A 285 25.93 -13.20 -8.13
C GLU A 285 24.98 -13.67 -7.03
N PHE A 286 24.02 -14.49 -7.42
CA PHE A 286 23.21 -15.22 -6.46
C PHE A 286 23.30 -16.72 -6.74
N SER A 287 23.52 -17.50 -5.69
CA SER A 287 23.33 -18.94 -5.78
C SER A 287 21.84 -19.26 -5.63
N CYS A 288 21.33 -20.22 -6.40
CA CYS A 288 20.06 -20.87 -6.10
C CYS A 288 20.36 -22.35 -5.85
N GLN A 289 19.99 -22.85 -4.68
CA GLN A 289 20.27 -24.22 -4.27
C GLN A 289 19.10 -25.16 -4.60
N GLN A 290 18.76 -25.33 -5.88
CA GLN A 290 17.73 -26.29 -6.26
C GLN A 290 18.34 -27.67 -6.60
N LYS A 291 17.76 -28.75 -6.06
CA LYS A 291 18.09 -30.13 -6.47
C LYS A 291 17.72 -30.42 -7.93
N ASN A 292 16.73 -29.71 -8.48
CA ASN A 292 16.20 -29.88 -9.84
C ASN A 292 15.87 -28.49 -10.44
N ALA A 293 16.87 -27.69 -10.82
CA ALA A 293 16.58 -26.48 -11.56
C ALA A 293 16.11 -26.81 -12.99
N PRO A 294 15.08 -26.12 -13.51
CA PRO A 294 14.70 -26.22 -14.92
C PRO A 294 15.89 -26.00 -15.85
N GLN A 295 15.93 -26.71 -16.99
CA GLN A 295 17.05 -26.64 -17.94
C GLN A 295 17.18 -25.26 -18.59
N GLU A 296 16.08 -24.51 -18.70
CA GLU A 296 16.04 -23.16 -19.27
C GLU A 296 15.33 -22.21 -18.29
N LEU A 297 16.13 -21.54 -17.48
CA LEU A 297 15.65 -20.42 -16.67
C LEU A 297 16.00 -19.12 -17.37
N SER A 298 14.99 -18.36 -17.78
CA SER A 298 15.19 -16.95 -18.07
C SER A 298 15.06 -16.18 -16.77
N ALA A 299 15.94 -15.19 -16.60
CA ALA A 299 15.90 -14.31 -15.47
C ALA A 299 15.83 -12.89 -16.01
N CYS A 300 14.93 -12.08 -15.45
CA CYS A 300 14.85 -10.66 -15.73
C CYS A 300 14.89 -9.88 -14.41
N VAL A 301 15.52 -8.71 -14.47
CA VAL A 301 15.39 -7.69 -13.43
C VAL A 301 14.30 -6.74 -13.87
N ILE A 302 13.26 -6.63 -13.06
CA ILE A 302 12.26 -5.58 -13.21
C ILE A 302 12.71 -4.42 -12.34
N TRP A 303 13.19 -3.37 -13.00
CA TRP A 303 13.53 -2.09 -12.39
C TRP A 303 12.31 -1.22 -12.29
N ASP A 304 12.21 -0.47 -11.19
CA ASP A 304 11.25 0.61 -11.01
C ASP A 304 9.87 0.19 -11.53
N ILE A 305 9.22 -0.68 -10.73
CA ILE A 305 7.97 -1.42 -11.02
C ILE A 305 6.87 -0.50 -11.59
N ALA A 306 7.07 0.81 -11.45
CA ALA A 306 6.19 1.86 -11.85
C ALA A 306 5.95 2.05 -13.36
N CYS A 307 6.97 2.01 -14.23
CA CYS A 307 6.82 2.73 -15.52
C CYS A 307 7.32 2.08 -16.80
N ASN A 308 7.94 0.91 -16.78
CA ASN A 308 8.17 0.07 -17.97
C ASN A 308 8.68 -1.27 -17.47
N GLU A 309 8.02 -2.37 -17.82
CA GLU A 309 8.65 -3.69 -17.77
C GLU A 309 9.81 -3.69 -18.76
N THR A 310 10.93 -3.10 -18.37
CA THR A 310 12.19 -3.27 -19.10
C THR A 310 12.70 -4.62 -18.63
N GLU A 311 12.13 -5.70 -19.18
CA GLU A 311 12.73 -7.01 -19.05
C GLU A 311 14.13 -6.90 -19.66
N THR A 312 15.13 -6.71 -18.79
CA THR A 312 16.51 -6.80 -19.21
C THR A 312 16.83 -8.29 -19.19
N PRO A 313 16.92 -8.96 -20.36
CA PRO A 313 17.34 -10.35 -20.39
C PRO A 313 18.73 -10.43 -19.78
N LEU A 314 18.86 -11.22 -18.72
CA LEU A 314 20.10 -11.29 -17.98
C LEU A 314 21.14 -12.05 -18.80
N GLY A 315 22.29 -11.41 -19.03
CA GLY A 315 23.40 -11.98 -19.78
C GLY A 315 23.79 -13.36 -19.24
N SER A 316 24.07 -14.28 -20.16
CA SER A 316 24.46 -15.69 -19.97
C SER A 316 24.35 -16.23 -18.53
N VAL A 317 23.29 -16.99 -18.25
CA VAL A 317 23.21 -17.86 -17.08
C VAL A 317 24.31 -18.94 -17.23
N ARG A 318 25.46 -18.74 -16.58
CA ARG A 318 26.54 -19.75 -16.58
C ARG A 318 26.29 -20.76 -15.48
N ARG A 319 26.03 -22.00 -15.87
CA ARG A 319 25.92 -23.14 -14.97
C ARG A 319 27.30 -23.42 -14.35
N SER A 320 27.43 -23.27 -13.03
CA SER A 320 28.57 -23.85 -12.31
C SER A 320 28.41 -25.37 -12.28
N PRO A 321 29.48 -26.17 -12.49
CA PRO A 321 29.42 -27.63 -12.46
C PRO A 321 29.22 -28.23 -11.05
N GLU A 322 29.20 -27.41 -9.99
CA GLU A 322 29.02 -27.87 -8.61
C GLU A 322 27.53 -27.94 -8.21
N ALA A 323 27.21 -28.75 -7.20
CA ALA A 323 25.85 -29.13 -6.75
C ALA A 323 24.89 -27.98 -6.35
N ALA A 324 25.32 -26.73 -6.47
CA ALA A 324 24.50 -25.53 -6.33
C ALA A 324 24.47 -24.77 -7.67
N HIS A 325 23.27 -24.61 -8.24
CA HIS A 325 23.09 -23.81 -9.44
C HIS A 325 23.36 -22.33 -9.12
N THR A 326 24.55 -21.84 -9.43
CA THR A 326 24.88 -20.42 -9.25
C THR A 326 24.44 -19.64 -10.48
N TYR A 327 23.64 -18.60 -10.27
CA TYR A 327 23.17 -17.69 -11.31
C TYR A 327 23.90 -16.36 -11.12
N ARG A 328 24.53 -15.87 -12.19
CA ARG A 328 25.13 -14.53 -12.19
C ARG A 328 24.22 -13.62 -12.97
N VAL A 329 23.88 -12.49 -12.36
CA VAL A 329 22.94 -11.53 -12.88
C VAL A 329 23.61 -10.18 -12.89
N GLN A 330 23.83 -9.67 -14.10
CA GLN A 330 24.34 -8.32 -14.28
C GLN A 330 23.16 -7.35 -14.22
N ILE A 331 23.25 -6.42 -13.27
CA ILE A 331 22.26 -5.42 -12.93
C ILE A 331 22.75 -4.11 -13.57
N PRO A 332 22.15 -3.64 -14.67
CA PRO A 332 22.63 -2.45 -15.35
C PRO A 332 22.31 -1.21 -14.51
N LEU A 333 23.33 -0.57 -13.97
CA LEU A 333 23.18 0.64 -13.14
C LEU A 333 23.49 1.93 -13.90
N GLY A 334 24.19 1.84 -15.03
CA GLY A 334 24.74 2.99 -15.75
C GLY A 334 23.72 4.00 -16.31
N GLY A 335 22.41 3.68 -16.27
CA GLY A 335 21.34 4.56 -16.72
C GLY A 335 20.37 5.04 -15.63
N ALA A 336 20.50 4.55 -14.39
CA ALA A 336 19.53 4.85 -13.33
C ALA A 336 19.85 6.18 -12.61
N PRO A 337 18.86 7.08 -12.39
CA PRO A 337 19.10 8.34 -11.72
C PRO A 337 19.61 8.15 -10.29
N ARG A 338 20.76 8.75 -9.98
CA ARG A 338 21.51 8.62 -8.70
C ARG A 338 20.86 9.32 -7.51
N SER A 339 19.64 9.84 -7.61
CA SER A 339 19.05 10.67 -6.56
C SER A 339 18.48 9.80 -5.44
N ALA A 340 19.26 9.55 -4.38
CA ALA A 340 18.86 9.13 -3.01
C ALA A 340 17.79 8.02 -2.82
N VAL A 341 17.31 7.40 -3.89
CA VAL A 341 16.24 6.43 -3.90
C VAL A 341 16.87 5.05 -3.85
N THR A 342 16.46 4.32 -2.83
CA THR A 342 16.68 2.88 -2.75
C THR A 342 15.87 2.25 -3.88
N ASN A 343 16.53 1.89 -4.98
CA ASN A 343 15.85 1.23 -6.08
C ASN A 343 15.45 -0.17 -5.62
N VAL A 344 14.14 -0.44 -5.57
CA VAL A 344 13.63 -1.79 -5.36
C VAL A 344 13.52 -2.46 -6.72
N GLY A 345 14.28 -3.52 -6.92
CA GLY A 345 14.17 -4.38 -8.08
C GLY A 345 13.56 -5.73 -7.71
N MET A 346 12.99 -6.41 -8.68
CA MET A 346 12.54 -7.79 -8.52
C MET A 346 13.30 -8.69 -9.49
N VAL A 347 13.97 -9.71 -8.97
CA VAL A 347 14.45 -10.83 -9.79
C VAL A 347 13.28 -11.77 -10.03
N VAL A 348 12.95 -12.00 -11.29
CA VAL A 348 11.96 -12.99 -11.68
C VAL A 348 12.67 -14.14 -12.36
N LEU A 349 12.50 -15.36 -11.86
CA LEU A 349 12.92 -16.58 -12.55
C LEU A 349 11.73 -17.18 -13.27
N ARG A 350 11.88 -17.55 -14.54
CA ARG A 350 10.84 -18.19 -15.35
C ARG A 350 11.31 -19.53 -15.92
N ASP A 351 10.41 -20.51 -15.96
CA ASP A 351 10.53 -21.75 -16.73
C ASP A 351 9.57 -21.66 -17.93
N GLY A 352 10.12 -21.41 -19.12
CA GLY A 352 9.34 -20.97 -20.27
C GLY A 352 8.57 -19.69 -19.99
N ALA A 353 7.24 -19.73 -20.09
CA ALA A 353 6.36 -18.59 -19.80
C ALA A 353 5.98 -18.48 -18.31
N ALA A 354 6.17 -19.53 -17.51
CA ALA A 354 5.72 -19.59 -16.13
C ALA A 354 6.74 -18.92 -15.21
N VAL A 355 6.29 -18.00 -14.35
CA VAL A 355 7.12 -17.46 -13.27
C VAL A 355 7.25 -18.52 -12.18
N VAL A 356 8.48 -18.97 -11.93
CA VAL A 356 8.80 -19.98 -10.91
C VAL A 356 9.36 -19.38 -9.64
N HIS A 357 9.83 -18.13 -9.67
CA HIS A 357 10.31 -17.44 -8.47
C HIS A 357 10.32 -15.92 -8.63
N ARG A 358 10.14 -15.21 -7.52
CA ARG A 358 10.29 -13.75 -7.41
C ARG A 358 11.08 -13.43 -6.14
N GLN A 359 12.16 -12.68 -6.27
CA GLN A 359 12.93 -12.17 -5.13
C GLN A 359 13.03 -10.66 -5.24
N LEU A 360 12.46 -9.96 -4.27
CA LEU A 360 12.67 -8.52 -4.14
C LEU A 360 14.08 -8.25 -3.63
N PHE A 361 14.70 -7.22 -4.16
CA PHE A 361 15.96 -6.72 -3.67
C PHE A 361 15.92 -5.21 -3.68
N ARG A 362 16.66 -4.63 -2.76
CA ARG A 362 16.87 -3.20 -2.63
C ARG A 362 18.32 -2.90 -2.96
N VAL A 363 18.53 -1.99 -3.88
CA VAL A 363 19.82 -1.37 -4.18
C VAL A 363 19.96 -0.15 -3.28
N ALA A 364 20.86 -0.22 -2.31
CA ALA A 364 21.24 0.91 -1.46
C ALA A 364 22.59 1.44 -1.91
N TYR A 365 22.67 2.72 -2.26
CA TYR A 365 23.95 3.39 -2.50
C TYR A 365 24.56 3.76 -1.14
N VAL A 366 25.60 3.06 -0.70
CA VAL A 366 26.20 3.18 0.64
C VAL A 366 27.27 4.28 0.69
N ALA A 367 27.74 4.77 -0.47
CA ALA A 367 28.62 5.92 -0.64
C ALA A 367 28.65 6.34 -2.12
N GLU A 368 29.36 7.42 -2.49
CA GLU A 368 29.55 7.89 -3.88
C GLU A 368 30.08 6.82 -4.86
N SER A 369 30.58 5.69 -4.34
CA SER A 369 31.22 4.62 -5.10
C SER A 369 30.88 3.20 -4.61
N ALA A 370 29.82 3.04 -3.80
CA ALA A 370 29.45 1.74 -3.25
C ALA A 370 27.95 1.46 -3.37
N VAL A 371 27.63 0.30 -3.94
CA VAL A 371 26.26 -0.21 -4.06
C VAL A 371 26.14 -1.47 -3.20
N ALA A 372 25.27 -1.43 -2.20
CA ALA A 372 24.84 -2.60 -1.45
C ALA A 372 23.52 -3.12 -2.00
N LEU A 373 23.42 -4.43 -2.12
CA LEU A 373 22.17 -5.11 -2.40
C LEU A 373 21.69 -5.78 -1.13
N GLN A 374 20.51 -5.39 -0.70
CA GLN A 374 19.80 -6.00 0.41
C GLN A 374 18.63 -6.79 -0.18
N LEU A 375 18.64 -8.11 -0.02
CA LEU A 375 17.44 -8.89 -0.31
C LEU A 375 16.34 -8.46 0.67
N LEU A 376 15.13 -8.26 0.16
CA LEU A 376 13.97 -7.89 0.95
C LEU A 376 13.14 -9.13 1.29
#